data_AF-A0A1V2L0M7-F1
#
_entry.id   AF-A0A1V2L0M7-F1
#
_cell.length_a   1.000
_cell.length_b   1.000
_cell.length_c   1.000
_cell.angle_alpha   90.00
_cell.angle_beta   90.00
_cell.angle_gamma   90.00
#
_symmetry.space_group_name_H-M   'P 1'
#
loop_
_entity.id
_entity.type
_entity.pdbx_description
1 polymer ?
#
loop_
_entity_poly.entity_id
_entity_poly.type
_entity_poly.pdbx_seq_one_letter_code
_entity_poly.pdbx_strand_id
1 'polypeptide(L)'
;MSDLSAEEVAIARQFDLTQKVIPFFDRHLLYPILESLRDVYDDRAITKLTYDLFKDTNMTGFLKEQWKLLEGNENYSKEILDKDTQIEKTLAQLSQEAQKTLDVLNKQEVQEDLKQDKLLNQEYLAKNHNITEEDIDKLYEFGQFQYNRGDYVMASDLLANFRALSTSNEKVLNATWGKFACEILRTEWDAALKELAKLREIVDSRSFGEPLTQLHSRTWVIHWSLFPFFNIENGLESLVDLYFSSSYLSTIQAACPWILRYLVAAVVASESSTKNNLSNPAFQKRLKELIGVVGQEQYEYNDPLTSFYQGIVH
;
A
#
# COMPACT_ATOMS: atom_id res chain seq x y z
N MET A 1 8.29 7.53 24.45
CA MET A 1 9.32 8.37 23.78
C MET A 1 9.27 9.72 24.47
N SER A 2 10.40 10.41 24.65
CA SER A 2 10.40 11.76 25.23
C SER A 2 9.71 12.74 24.29
N ASP A 3 8.89 13.65 24.82
CA ASP A 3 8.28 14.71 24.01
C ASP A 3 9.36 15.53 23.30
N LEU A 4 9.19 15.73 21.99
CA LEU A 4 10.13 16.49 21.16
C LEU A 4 10.21 17.94 21.63
N SER A 5 11.42 18.51 21.63
CA SER A 5 11.60 19.95 21.86
C SER A 5 10.98 20.78 20.72
N ALA A 6 10.67 22.04 20.98
CA ALA A 6 10.08 22.93 19.97
C ALA A 6 10.98 23.10 18.73
N GLU A 7 12.29 23.04 18.90
CA GLU A 7 13.26 23.09 17.80
C GLU A 7 13.23 21.81 16.95
N GLU A 8 13.16 20.64 17.60
CA GLU A 8 13.04 19.35 16.89
C GLU A 8 11.73 19.24 16.13
N VAL A 9 10.62 19.73 16.69
CA VAL A 9 9.32 19.79 15.99
C VAL A 9 9.40 20.72 14.77
N ALA A 10 10.04 21.88 14.88
CA ALA A 10 10.20 22.80 13.76
C ALA A 10 11.01 22.17 12.61
N ILE A 11 12.08 21.45 12.93
CA ILE A 11 12.88 20.70 11.95
C ILE A 11 12.06 19.57 11.33
N ALA A 12 11.33 18.79 12.13
CA ALA A 12 10.49 17.70 11.64
C ALA A 12 9.44 18.19 10.64
N ARG A 13 8.80 19.34 10.91
CA ARG A 13 7.83 19.98 9.99
C ARG A 13 8.45 20.45 8.68
N GLN A 14 9.71 20.91 8.71
CA GLN A 14 10.41 21.37 7.51
C GLN A 14 10.67 20.21 6.53
N PHE A 15 10.93 19.02 7.05
CA PHE A 15 11.23 17.81 6.26
C PHE A 15 10.06 16.82 6.22
N ASP A 16 8.83 17.29 6.45
CA ASP A 16 7.62 16.51 6.26
C ASP A 16 7.40 16.24 4.76
N LEU A 17 7.28 14.96 4.40
CA LEU A 17 7.08 14.50 3.03
C LEU A 17 5.62 14.20 2.70
N THR A 18 4.70 14.36 3.67
CA THR A 18 3.30 13.95 3.54
C THR A 18 2.64 14.53 2.29
N GLN A 19 2.82 15.82 2.00
CA GLN A 19 2.27 16.44 0.80
C GLN A 19 2.78 15.84 -0.51
N LYS A 20 4.06 15.43 -0.56
CA LYS A 20 4.66 14.80 -1.74
C LYS A 20 4.22 13.36 -1.91
N VAL A 21 3.91 12.70 -0.79
CA VAL A 21 3.60 11.28 -0.73
C VAL A 21 2.11 11.01 -0.95
N ILE A 22 1.22 11.92 -0.55
CA ILE A 22 -0.25 11.81 -0.71
C ILE A 22 -0.71 11.32 -2.10
N PRO A 23 -0.19 11.84 -3.23
CA PRO A 23 -0.65 11.42 -4.56
C PRO A 23 -0.36 9.95 -4.91
N PHE A 24 0.52 9.29 -4.16
CA PHE A 24 0.98 7.93 -4.44
C PHE A 24 0.39 6.89 -3.50
N PHE A 25 -0.50 7.28 -2.58
CA PHE A 25 -1.14 6.37 -1.63
C PHE A 25 -2.66 6.39 -1.77
N ASP A 26 -3.27 5.27 -1.43
CA ASP A 26 -4.72 5.23 -1.24
C ASP A 26 -5.13 5.88 0.09
N ARG A 27 -6.42 6.17 0.22
CA ARG A 27 -6.98 6.85 1.39
C ARG A 27 -6.77 6.08 2.69
N HIS A 28 -6.76 4.75 2.65
CA HIS A 28 -6.62 3.92 3.84
C HIS A 28 -5.15 3.81 4.28
N LEU A 29 -4.22 3.68 3.32
CA LEU A 29 -2.76 3.65 3.56
C LEU A 29 -2.20 5.00 3.99
N LEU A 30 -2.89 6.11 3.71
CA LEU A 30 -2.54 7.41 4.25
C LEU A 30 -2.82 7.54 5.75
N TYR A 31 -3.72 6.74 6.31
CA TYR A 31 -4.09 6.85 7.71
C TYR A 31 -2.92 6.57 8.67
N PRO A 32 -2.15 5.46 8.54
CA PRO A 32 -0.96 5.25 9.36
C PRO A 32 0.06 6.41 9.30
N ILE A 33 0.19 7.05 8.13
CA ILE A 33 1.08 8.20 7.94
C ILE A 33 0.56 9.39 8.74
N LEU A 34 -0.73 9.72 8.64
CA LEU A 34 -1.34 10.81 9.41
C LEU A 34 -1.26 10.56 10.93
N GLU A 35 -1.48 9.32 11.38
CA GLU A 35 -1.37 8.97 12.80
C GLU A 35 0.04 9.21 13.34
N SER A 36 1.08 8.91 12.55
CA SER A 36 2.48 9.19 12.92
C SER A 36 2.81 10.68 13.06
N LEU A 37 1.97 11.58 12.51
CA LEU A 37 2.19 13.02 12.57
C LEU A 37 1.64 13.66 13.85
N ARG A 38 0.93 12.91 14.70
CA ARG A 38 0.37 13.44 15.97
C ARG A 38 1.46 13.92 16.95
N ASP A 39 2.66 13.38 16.85
CA ASP A 39 3.81 13.83 17.66
C ASP A 39 4.41 15.17 17.17
N VAL A 40 4.08 15.59 15.94
CA VAL A 40 4.67 16.75 15.27
C VAL A 40 3.64 17.88 15.07
N TYR A 41 2.37 17.54 14.91
CA TYR A 41 1.29 18.48 14.64
C TYR A 41 0.21 18.42 15.72
N ASP A 42 -0.65 19.44 15.75
CA ASP A 42 -1.76 19.50 16.70
C ASP A 42 -2.74 18.33 16.49
N ASP A 43 -3.10 17.66 17.57
CA ASP A 43 -3.95 16.46 17.57
C ASP A 43 -5.33 16.73 16.96
N ARG A 44 -5.89 17.92 17.22
CA ARG A 44 -7.19 18.32 16.65
C ARG A 44 -7.07 18.55 15.14
N ALA A 45 -5.96 19.12 14.67
CA ALA A 45 -5.69 19.29 13.24
C ALA A 45 -5.55 17.93 12.52
N ILE A 46 -4.81 16.97 13.10
CA ILE A 46 -4.69 15.62 12.55
C ILE A 46 -6.04 14.91 12.53
N THR A 47 -6.79 14.97 13.62
CA THR A 47 -8.15 14.37 13.71
C THR A 47 -9.07 14.95 12.63
N LYS A 48 -8.99 16.24 12.34
CA LYS A 48 -9.75 16.88 11.26
C LYS A 48 -9.32 16.38 9.88
N LEU A 49 -8.02 16.25 9.63
CA LEU A 49 -7.49 15.69 8.38
C LEU A 49 -7.92 14.23 8.19
N THR A 50 -7.86 13.43 9.25
CA THR A 50 -8.35 12.04 9.27
C THR A 50 -9.84 11.98 8.95
N TYR A 51 -10.66 12.85 9.54
CA TYR A 51 -12.08 12.94 9.19
C TYR A 51 -12.30 13.30 7.71
N ASP A 52 -11.59 14.32 7.20
CA ASP A 52 -11.68 14.75 5.81
C ASP A 52 -11.21 13.67 4.81
N LEU A 53 -10.25 12.84 5.21
CA LEU A 53 -9.74 11.72 4.41
C LEU A 53 -10.78 10.60 4.26
N PHE A 54 -11.52 10.31 5.33
CA PHE A 54 -12.47 9.19 5.38
C PHE A 54 -13.93 9.58 5.11
N LYS A 55 -14.31 10.85 5.09
CA LYS A 55 -15.74 11.25 4.94
C LYS A 55 -16.44 10.64 3.72
N ASP A 56 -15.68 10.44 2.66
CA ASP A 56 -16.16 9.84 1.41
C ASP A 56 -16.24 8.30 1.48
N THR A 57 -15.56 7.65 2.42
CA THR A 57 -15.57 6.19 2.57
C THR A 57 -16.80 5.70 3.36
N ASN A 58 -17.00 4.39 3.37
CA ASN A 58 -18.09 3.70 4.04
C ASN A 58 -17.75 3.36 5.50
N MET A 59 -16.66 3.93 6.05
CA MET A 59 -16.25 3.75 7.45
C MET A 59 -17.03 4.70 8.38
N THR A 60 -18.35 4.68 8.31
CA THR A 60 -19.21 5.61 9.06
C THR A 60 -19.08 5.49 10.57
N GLY A 61 -18.88 4.28 11.11
CA GLY A 61 -18.59 4.06 12.52
C GLY A 61 -17.34 4.82 12.97
N PHE A 62 -16.24 4.69 12.22
CA PHE A 62 -15.00 5.41 12.46
C PHE A 62 -15.19 6.93 12.32
N LEU A 63 -15.92 7.39 11.30
CA LEU A 63 -16.22 8.82 11.12
C LEU A 63 -16.99 9.43 12.30
N LYS A 64 -17.94 8.70 12.88
CA LYS A 64 -18.67 9.12 14.07
C LYS A 64 -17.73 9.27 15.27
N GLU A 65 -16.79 8.35 15.45
CA GLU A 65 -15.78 8.44 16.50
C GLU A 65 -14.88 9.66 16.31
N GLN A 66 -14.39 9.90 15.09
CA GLN A 66 -13.58 11.10 14.78
C GLN A 66 -14.38 12.40 14.99
N TRP A 67 -15.66 12.43 14.60
CA TRP A 67 -16.53 13.59 14.83
C TRP A 67 -16.72 13.87 16.32
N LYS A 68 -16.93 12.81 17.12
CA LYS A 68 -17.06 12.93 18.58
C LYS A 68 -15.80 13.52 19.22
N LEU A 69 -14.62 13.15 18.73
CA LEU A 69 -13.34 13.73 19.18
C LEU A 69 -13.22 15.23 18.82
N LEU A 70 -13.74 15.65 17.66
CA LEU A 70 -13.63 17.04 17.18
C LEU A 70 -14.61 18.02 17.84
N GLU A 71 -15.87 17.60 17.99
CA GLU A 71 -16.99 18.47 18.41
C GLU A 71 -17.44 18.19 19.85
N GLY A 72 -16.97 17.10 20.46
CA GLY A 72 -17.34 16.70 21.83
C GLY A 72 -18.83 16.34 22.00
N ASN A 73 -19.54 16.09 20.90
CA ASN A 73 -20.96 15.77 20.88
C ASN A 73 -21.29 14.66 19.87
N GLU A 74 -22.49 14.09 19.99
CA GLU A 74 -23.01 13.03 19.12
C GLU A 74 -24.05 13.57 18.11
N ASN A 75 -23.97 14.85 17.77
CA ASN A 75 -24.86 15.47 16.78
C ASN A 75 -24.35 15.19 15.37
N TYR A 76 -24.54 13.95 14.91
CA TYR A 76 -24.15 13.53 13.56
C TYR A 76 -25.05 14.21 12.52
N SER A 77 -24.46 14.53 11.35
CA SER A 77 -25.25 15.03 10.23
C SER A 77 -26.24 13.96 9.75
N LYS A 78 -27.40 14.40 9.26
CA LYS A 78 -28.38 13.48 8.66
C LYS A 78 -27.79 12.66 7.52
N GLU A 79 -26.85 13.25 6.78
CA GLU A 79 -26.12 12.59 5.69
C GLU A 79 -25.35 11.35 6.16
N ILE A 80 -24.69 11.38 7.32
CA ILE A 80 -23.98 10.20 7.88
C ILE A 80 -24.98 9.09 8.25
N LEU A 81 -26.11 9.46 8.87
CA LEU A 81 -27.14 8.52 9.30
C LEU A 81 -27.87 7.86 8.11
N ASP A 82 -28.14 8.64 7.06
CA ASP A 82 -28.73 8.13 5.83
C ASP A 82 -27.73 7.20 5.10
N LYS A 83 -26.44 7.57 5.09
CA LYS A 83 -25.36 6.77 4.53
C LYS A 83 -25.21 5.42 5.25
N ASP A 84 -25.32 5.38 6.58
CA ASP A 84 -25.32 4.11 7.34
C ASP A 84 -26.40 3.14 6.84
N THR A 85 -27.63 3.65 6.72
CA THR A 85 -28.78 2.84 6.29
C THR A 85 -28.58 2.31 4.87
N GLN A 86 -27.99 3.13 3.99
CA GLN A 86 -27.64 2.72 2.63
C GLN A 86 -26.53 1.65 2.61
N ILE A 87 -25.48 1.82 3.42
CA ILE A 87 -24.37 0.87 3.54
C ILE A 87 -24.89 -0.48 4.03
N GLU A 88 -25.73 -0.52 5.05
CA GLU A 88 -26.32 -1.76 5.56
C GLU A 88 -27.17 -2.48 4.50
N LYS A 89 -27.96 -1.72 3.73
CA LYS A 89 -28.76 -2.28 2.63
C LYS A 89 -27.88 -2.85 1.52
N THR A 90 -26.88 -2.11 1.07
CA THR A 90 -25.94 -2.55 0.02
C THR A 90 -25.13 -3.75 0.49
N LEU A 91 -24.71 -3.77 1.76
CA LEU A 91 -24.02 -4.90 2.37
C LEU A 91 -24.88 -6.17 2.35
N ALA A 92 -26.14 -6.07 2.77
CA ALA A 92 -27.06 -7.20 2.77
C ALA A 92 -27.28 -7.76 1.35
N GLN A 93 -27.43 -6.87 0.36
CA GLN A 93 -27.57 -7.25 -1.04
C GLN A 93 -26.31 -7.95 -1.57
N LEU A 94 -25.14 -7.31 -1.48
CA LEU A 94 -23.88 -7.87 -1.98
C LEU A 94 -23.53 -9.19 -1.28
N SER A 95 -23.76 -9.29 0.04
CA SER A 95 -23.55 -10.52 0.78
C SER A 95 -24.46 -11.64 0.27
N GLN A 96 -25.75 -11.36 0.03
CA GLN A 96 -26.69 -12.36 -0.47
C GLN A 96 -26.31 -12.84 -1.88
N GLU A 97 -25.90 -11.91 -2.74
CA GLU A 97 -25.50 -12.22 -4.11
C GLU A 97 -24.18 -12.99 -4.17
N ALA A 98 -23.21 -12.64 -3.31
CA ALA A 98 -21.92 -13.33 -3.21
C ALA A 98 -21.99 -14.69 -2.48
N GLN A 99 -23.00 -14.89 -1.61
CA GLN A 99 -23.10 -16.07 -0.74
C GLN A 99 -23.03 -17.38 -1.52
N LYS A 100 -23.80 -17.48 -2.63
CA LYS A 100 -23.82 -18.68 -3.47
C LYS A 100 -22.42 -19.02 -3.99
N THR A 101 -21.70 -18.01 -4.48
CA THR A 101 -20.35 -18.19 -5.03
C THR A 101 -19.37 -18.58 -3.91
N LEU A 102 -19.44 -17.94 -2.76
CA LEU A 102 -18.59 -18.25 -1.60
C LEU A 102 -18.83 -19.67 -1.06
N ASP A 103 -20.09 -20.10 -0.95
CA ASP A 103 -20.44 -21.42 -0.46
C ASP A 103 -19.91 -22.53 -1.38
N VAL A 104 -19.85 -22.28 -2.69
CA VAL A 104 -19.27 -23.21 -3.64
C VAL A 104 -17.74 -23.22 -3.53
N LEU A 105 -17.10 -22.06 -3.42
CA LEU A 105 -15.63 -21.95 -3.32
C LEU A 105 -15.07 -22.50 -2.00
N ASN A 106 -15.88 -22.55 -0.94
CA ASN A 106 -15.49 -23.14 0.34
C ASN A 106 -15.57 -24.67 0.37
N LYS A 107 -16.12 -25.33 -0.67
CA LYS A 107 -16.16 -26.80 -0.75
C LYS A 107 -14.79 -27.35 -1.10
N GLN A 108 -14.31 -28.32 -0.32
CA GLN A 108 -13.01 -28.99 -0.56
C GLN A 108 -12.93 -29.59 -1.97
N GLU A 109 -13.99 -30.23 -2.44
CA GLU A 109 -14.06 -30.82 -3.80
C GLU A 109 -13.77 -29.78 -4.89
N VAL A 110 -14.33 -28.57 -4.74
CA VAL A 110 -14.13 -27.48 -5.70
C VAL A 110 -12.70 -26.96 -5.62
N GLN A 111 -12.15 -26.79 -4.42
CA GLN A 111 -10.77 -26.32 -4.24
C GLN A 111 -9.73 -27.30 -4.81
N GLU A 112 -9.98 -28.60 -4.72
CA GLU A 112 -9.12 -29.65 -5.29
C GLU A 112 -9.20 -29.70 -6.83
N ASP A 113 -10.38 -29.42 -7.39
CA ASP A 113 -10.61 -29.41 -8.85
C ASP A 113 -10.15 -28.12 -9.54
N LEU A 114 -9.94 -27.03 -8.80
CA LEU A 114 -9.44 -25.76 -9.35
C LEU A 114 -8.00 -25.92 -9.87
N LYS A 115 -7.82 -25.67 -11.17
CA LYS A 115 -6.53 -25.77 -11.87
C LYS A 115 -5.84 -24.41 -11.97
N GLN A 116 -4.61 -24.41 -12.48
CA GLN A 116 -3.90 -23.17 -12.79
C GLN A 116 -4.55 -22.37 -13.95
N ASP A 117 -5.26 -23.05 -14.84
CA ASP A 117 -5.94 -22.41 -15.97
C ASP A 117 -7.29 -21.82 -15.56
N LYS A 118 -7.37 -20.50 -15.61
CA LYS A 118 -8.53 -19.73 -15.18
C LYS A 118 -9.75 -19.89 -16.09
N LEU A 119 -9.53 -20.10 -17.39
CA LEU A 119 -10.63 -20.30 -18.34
C LEU A 119 -11.32 -21.64 -18.07
N LEU A 120 -10.53 -22.69 -17.83
CA LEU A 120 -11.06 -23.99 -17.46
C LEU A 120 -11.80 -23.95 -16.11
N ASN A 121 -11.31 -23.17 -15.15
CA ASN A 121 -11.99 -22.97 -13.87
C ASN A 121 -13.34 -22.28 -14.05
N GLN A 122 -13.42 -21.22 -14.87
CA GLN A 122 -14.67 -20.54 -15.17
C GLN A 122 -15.67 -21.49 -15.86
N GLU A 123 -15.23 -22.27 -16.85
CA GLU A 123 -16.09 -23.24 -17.52
C GLU A 123 -16.59 -24.35 -16.56
N TYR A 124 -15.73 -24.85 -15.68
CA TYR A 124 -16.08 -25.85 -14.67
C TYR A 124 -17.15 -25.30 -13.72
N LEU A 125 -16.94 -24.10 -13.19
CA LEU A 125 -17.89 -23.45 -12.27
C LEU A 125 -19.22 -23.12 -12.95
N ALA A 126 -19.20 -22.72 -14.21
CA ALA A 126 -20.41 -22.47 -14.99
C ALA A 126 -21.20 -23.77 -15.24
N LYS A 127 -20.53 -24.87 -15.63
CA LYS A 127 -21.17 -26.15 -15.97
C LYS A 127 -21.66 -26.91 -14.74
N ASN A 128 -20.90 -26.93 -13.64
CA ASN A 128 -21.18 -27.78 -12.47
C ASN A 128 -21.93 -27.05 -11.35
N HIS A 129 -21.78 -25.72 -11.25
CA HIS A 129 -22.31 -24.94 -10.14
C HIS A 129 -23.15 -23.73 -10.56
N ASN A 130 -23.38 -23.53 -11.87
CA ASN A 130 -24.12 -22.38 -12.41
C ASN A 130 -23.58 -21.03 -11.91
N ILE A 131 -22.26 -20.88 -11.82
CA ILE A 131 -21.60 -19.61 -11.46
C ILE A 131 -21.16 -18.94 -12.76
N THR A 132 -21.63 -17.72 -12.99
CA THR A 132 -21.30 -16.94 -14.19
C THR A 132 -20.12 -15.99 -13.95
N GLU A 133 -19.62 -15.37 -15.03
CA GLU A 133 -18.63 -14.29 -14.91
C GLU A 133 -19.17 -13.10 -14.10
N GLU A 134 -20.47 -12.79 -14.21
CA GLU A 134 -21.14 -11.76 -13.41
C GLU A 134 -21.08 -12.10 -11.92
N ASP A 135 -21.29 -13.37 -11.53
CA ASP A 135 -21.19 -13.81 -10.13
C ASP A 135 -19.77 -13.66 -9.58
N ILE A 136 -18.74 -13.81 -10.44
CA ILE A 136 -17.33 -13.58 -10.07
C ILE A 136 -17.06 -12.08 -9.93
N ASP A 137 -17.58 -11.25 -10.83
CA ASP A 137 -17.45 -9.80 -10.74
C ASP A 137 -18.10 -9.22 -9.47
N LYS A 138 -19.21 -9.81 -9.01
CA LYS A 138 -19.83 -9.46 -7.72
C LYS A 138 -18.92 -9.74 -6.53
N LEU A 139 -18.05 -10.76 -6.57
CA LEU A 139 -17.04 -10.97 -5.53
C LEU A 139 -16.04 -9.83 -5.49
N TYR A 140 -15.66 -9.29 -6.66
CA TYR A 140 -14.75 -8.15 -6.75
C TYR A 140 -15.40 -6.88 -6.19
N GLU A 141 -16.63 -6.58 -6.60
CA GLU A 141 -17.40 -5.44 -6.06
C GLU A 141 -17.61 -5.57 -4.54
N PHE A 142 -17.91 -6.77 -4.06
CA PHE A 142 -18.06 -7.02 -2.63
C PHE A 142 -16.72 -6.84 -1.89
N GLY A 143 -15.61 -7.32 -2.45
CA GLY A 143 -14.27 -7.11 -1.89
C GLY A 143 -13.90 -5.62 -1.81
N GLN A 144 -14.18 -4.85 -2.86
CA GLN A 144 -14.00 -3.39 -2.86
C GLN A 144 -14.87 -2.70 -1.82
N PHE A 145 -16.13 -3.12 -1.67
CA PHE A 145 -17.04 -2.58 -0.69
C PHE A 145 -16.55 -2.85 0.75
N GLN A 146 -16.08 -4.08 1.01
CA GLN A 146 -15.51 -4.44 2.32
C GLN A 146 -14.23 -3.65 2.64
N TYR A 147 -13.35 -3.47 1.64
CA TYR A 147 -12.18 -2.61 1.80
C TYR A 147 -12.56 -1.18 2.20
N ASN A 148 -13.53 -0.60 1.49
CA ASN A 148 -14.04 0.75 1.74
C ASN A 148 -14.73 0.89 3.11
N ARG A 149 -15.30 -0.20 3.63
CA ARG A 149 -15.85 -0.29 5.00
C ARG A 149 -14.77 -0.49 6.07
N GLY A 150 -13.52 -0.76 5.69
CA GLY A 150 -12.40 -1.03 6.59
C GLY A 150 -12.30 -2.49 7.07
N ASP A 151 -13.04 -3.42 6.46
CA ASP A 151 -12.94 -4.85 6.75
C ASP A 151 -11.88 -5.50 5.84
N TYR A 152 -10.61 -5.30 6.19
CA TYR A 152 -9.48 -5.75 5.39
C TYR A 152 -9.31 -7.28 5.36
N VAL A 153 -9.84 -8.00 6.35
CA VAL A 153 -9.77 -9.45 6.41
C VAL A 153 -10.66 -10.03 5.33
N MET A 154 -11.96 -9.69 5.35
CA MET A 154 -12.89 -10.20 4.35
C MET A 154 -12.55 -9.67 2.95
N ALA A 155 -12.09 -8.43 2.83
CA ALA A 155 -11.65 -7.88 1.55
C ALA A 155 -10.46 -8.68 0.96
N SER A 156 -9.45 -9.02 1.76
CA SER A 156 -8.30 -9.82 1.28
C SER A 156 -8.74 -11.18 0.74
N ASP A 157 -9.61 -11.88 1.46
CA ASP A 157 -10.10 -13.20 1.06
C ASP A 157 -10.97 -13.15 -0.21
N LEU A 158 -11.88 -12.18 -0.29
CA LEU A 158 -12.73 -11.96 -1.47
C LEU A 158 -11.89 -11.66 -2.72
N LEU A 159 -10.89 -10.77 -2.61
CA LEU A 159 -10.00 -10.41 -3.71
C LEU A 159 -9.08 -11.58 -4.11
N ALA A 160 -8.65 -12.41 -3.15
CA ALA A 160 -7.89 -13.62 -3.43
C ALA A 160 -8.72 -14.64 -4.23
N ASN A 161 -9.96 -14.88 -3.80
CA ASN A 161 -10.91 -15.76 -4.50
C ASN A 161 -11.21 -15.25 -5.91
N PHE A 162 -11.50 -13.95 -6.04
CA PHE A 162 -11.71 -13.33 -7.35
C PHE A 162 -10.51 -13.51 -8.28
N ARG A 163 -9.29 -13.30 -7.79
CA ARG A 163 -8.06 -13.41 -8.59
C ARG A 163 -7.79 -14.83 -9.12
N ALA A 164 -8.20 -15.86 -8.37
CA ALA A 164 -8.08 -17.24 -8.78
C ALA A 164 -9.00 -17.59 -9.97
N LEU A 165 -10.08 -16.83 -10.16
CA LEU A 165 -11.13 -17.10 -11.15
C LEU A 165 -11.12 -16.11 -12.31
N SER A 166 -10.67 -14.87 -12.10
CA SER A 166 -10.78 -13.80 -13.10
C SER A 166 -9.72 -13.90 -14.21
N THR A 167 -10.19 -13.82 -15.45
CA THR A 167 -9.40 -13.81 -16.69
C THR A 167 -8.97 -12.41 -17.12
N SER A 168 -9.55 -11.36 -16.54
CA SER A 168 -9.20 -9.97 -16.86
C SER A 168 -7.90 -9.56 -16.16
N ASN A 169 -6.86 -9.26 -16.95
CA ASN A 169 -5.56 -8.82 -16.44
C ASN A 169 -5.65 -7.51 -15.63
N GLU A 170 -6.51 -6.57 -16.05
CA GLU A 170 -6.70 -5.29 -15.36
C GLU A 170 -7.36 -5.48 -13.99
N LYS A 171 -8.46 -6.23 -13.93
CA LYS A 171 -9.14 -6.50 -12.65
C LYS A 171 -8.26 -7.34 -11.72
N VAL A 172 -7.47 -8.27 -12.26
CA VAL A 172 -6.49 -9.05 -11.48
C VAL A 172 -5.38 -8.15 -10.91
N LEU A 173 -4.89 -7.18 -11.68
CA LEU A 173 -3.92 -6.19 -11.19
C LEU A 173 -4.53 -5.36 -10.06
N ASN A 174 -5.73 -4.81 -10.24
CA ASN A 174 -6.43 -4.01 -9.23
C ASN A 174 -6.74 -4.83 -7.96
N ALA A 175 -7.16 -6.09 -8.11
CA ALA A 175 -7.37 -7.00 -6.98
C ALA A 175 -6.06 -7.32 -6.24
N THR A 176 -4.93 -7.41 -6.96
CA THR A 176 -3.61 -7.61 -6.36
C THR A 176 -3.17 -6.37 -5.56
N TRP A 177 -3.42 -5.16 -6.08
CA TRP A 177 -3.21 -3.91 -5.33
C TRP A 177 -4.07 -3.85 -4.07
N GLY A 178 -5.38 -4.12 -4.19
CA GLY A 178 -6.29 -4.10 -3.05
C GLY A 178 -5.90 -5.12 -1.98
N LYS A 179 -5.53 -6.34 -2.39
CA LYS A 179 -5.04 -7.35 -1.45
C LYS A 179 -3.75 -6.93 -0.77
N PHE A 180 -2.78 -6.38 -1.51
CA PHE A 180 -1.54 -5.87 -0.94
C PHE A 180 -1.78 -4.76 0.09
N ALA A 181 -2.69 -3.83 -0.19
CA ALA A 181 -3.09 -2.80 0.77
C ALA A 181 -3.75 -3.40 2.02
N CYS A 182 -4.61 -4.42 1.87
CA CYS A 182 -5.19 -5.14 3.01
C CYS A 182 -4.12 -5.75 3.92
N GLU A 183 -3.11 -6.42 3.36
CA GLU A 183 -2.04 -7.03 4.16
C GLU A 183 -1.18 -5.97 4.87
N ILE A 184 -0.90 -4.83 4.23
CA ILE A 184 -0.21 -3.70 4.88
C ILE A 184 -1.04 -3.16 6.06
N LEU A 185 -2.33 -2.90 5.85
CA LEU A 185 -3.21 -2.33 6.88
C LEU A 185 -3.48 -3.29 8.03
N ARG A 186 -3.37 -4.60 7.78
CA ARG A 186 -3.41 -5.64 8.81
C ARG A 186 -2.06 -5.85 9.49
N THR A 187 -1.00 -5.17 9.06
CA THR A 187 0.37 -5.34 9.55
C THR A 187 0.93 -6.75 9.37
N GLU A 188 0.42 -7.49 8.38
CA GLU A 188 0.84 -8.86 8.04
C GLU A 188 2.00 -8.80 7.03
N TRP A 189 3.19 -8.46 7.51
CA TRP A 189 4.30 -8.06 6.64
C TRP A 189 4.81 -9.19 5.73
N ASP A 190 4.88 -10.42 6.22
CA ASP A 190 5.29 -11.59 5.41
C ASP A 190 4.33 -11.86 4.25
N ALA A 191 3.02 -11.73 4.50
CA ALA A 191 2.00 -11.85 3.47
C ALA A 191 2.09 -10.68 2.48
N ALA A 192 2.32 -9.46 2.97
CA ALA A 192 2.50 -8.27 2.15
C ALA A 192 3.70 -8.41 1.20
N LEU A 193 4.85 -8.95 1.64
CA LEU A 193 5.99 -9.20 0.76
C LEU A 193 5.70 -10.23 -0.34
N LYS A 194 4.94 -11.28 -0.03
CA LYS A 194 4.51 -12.27 -1.04
C LYS A 194 3.61 -11.64 -2.09
N GLU A 195 2.70 -10.76 -1.68
CA GLU A 195 1.83 -10.05 -2.61
C GLU A 195 2.60 -8.97 -3.40
N LEU A 196 3.58 -8.30 -2.78
CA LEU A 196 4.50 -7.38 -3.45
C LEU A 196 5.29 -8.09 -4.57
N ALA A 197 5.80 -9.30 -4.32
CA ALA A 197 6.51 -10.08 -5.34
C ALA A 197 5.62 -10.37 -6.57
N LYS A 198 4.39 -10.83 -6.34
CA LYS A 198 3.41 -11.08 -7.43
C LYS A 198 3.07 -9.79 -8.18
N LEU A 199 2.87 -8.70 -7.45
CA LEU A 199 2.57 -7.41 -8.05
C LEU A 199 3.71 -6.93 -8.95
N ARG A 200 4.95 -7.09 -8.49
CA ARG A 200 6.15 -6.79 -9.30
C ARG A 200 6.26 -7.65 -10.54
N GLU A 201 5.96 -8.95 -10.45
CA GLU A 201 5.94 -9.83 -11.64
C GLU A 201 4.97 -9.31 -12.71
N ILE A 202 3.81 -8.78 -12.29
CA ILE A 202 2.85 -8.18 -13.22
C ILE A 202 3.36 -6.83 -13.74
N VAL A 203 3.74 -5.91 -12.85
CA VAL A 203 4.15 -4.53 -13.18
C VAL A 203 5.42 -4.49 -14.02
N ASP A 204 6.41 -5.34 -13.72
CA ASP A 204 7.67 -5.39 -14.47
C ASP A 204 7.60 -6.29 -15.71
N SER A 205 6.44 -6.90 -15.98
CA SER A 205 6.22 -7.64 -17.22
C SER A 205 6.43 -6.74 -18.43
N ARG A 206 7.06 -7.29 -19.47
CA ARG A 206 7.22 -6.63 -20.77
C ARG A 206 5.89 -6.38 -21.48
N SER A 207 4.83 -7.10 -21.09
CA SER A 207 3.48 -7.00 -21.66
C SER A 207 2.52 -6.15 -20.81
N PHE A 208 3.01 -5.40 -19.82
CA PHE A 208 2.17 -4.60 -18.91
C PHE A 208 1.31 -3.54 -19.64
N GLY A 209 1.75 -3.09 -20.82
CA GLY A 209 0.99 -2.17 -21.66
C GLY A 209 1.72 -0.84 -21.85
N GLU A 210 1.06 0.26 -21.47
CA GLU A 210 1.56 1.62 -21.67
C GLU A 210 2.75 1.96 -20.75
N PRO A 211 3.88 2.47 -21.27
CA PRO A 211 5.06 2.78 -20.46
C PRO A 211 4.82 3.81 -19.34
N LEU A 212 3.95 4.80 -19.55
CA LEU A 212 3.62 5.81 -18.55
C LEU A 212 2.85 5.20 -17.36
N THR A 213 1.87 4.35 -17.65
CA THR A 213 1.10 3.61 -16.63
C THR A 213 2.00 2.63 -15.87
N GLN A 214 2.98 2.03 -16.54
CA GLN A 214 4.02 1.21 -15.89
C GLN A 214 4.89 2.04 -14.95
N LEU A 215 5.31 3.24 -15.35
CA LEU A 215 6.07 4.16 -14.52
C LEU A 215 5.28 4.56 -13.26
N HIS A 216 4.01 4.92 -13.41
CA HIS A 216 3.14 5.23 -12.26
C HIS A 216 2.97 4.03 -11.33
N SER A 217 2.76 2.83 -11.88
CA SER A 217 2.63 1.60 -11.09
C SER A 217 3.92 1.29 -10.32
N ARG A 218 5.10 1.45 -10.93
CA ARG A 218 6.39 1.32 -10.23
C ARG A 218 6.55 2.37 -9.14
N THR A 219 6.12 3.60 -9.40
CA THR A 219 6.15 4.68 -8.41
C THR A 219 5.31 4.30 -7.19
N TRP A 220 4.11 3.73 -7.38
CA TRP A 220 3.30 3.22 -6.27
C TRP A 220 3.97 2.05 -5.55
N VAL A 221 4.57 1.10 -6.29
CA VAL A 221 5.30 -0.04 -5.69
C VAL A 221 6.42 0.46 -4.80
N ILE A 222 7.19 1.46 -5.25
CA ILE A 222 8.25 2.09 -4.47
C ILE A 222 7.67 2.62 -3.16
N HIS A 223 6.67 3.49 -3.22
CA HIS A 223 6.08 4.10 -2.02
C HIS A 223 5.49 3.04 -1.06
N TRP A 224 4.69 2.11 -1.57
CA TRP A 224 3.96 1.14 -0.73
C TRP A 224 4.88 0.08 -0.15
N SER A 225 5.97 -0.28 -0.86
CA SER A 225 6.95 -1.26 -0.36
C SER A 225 7.76 -0.77 0.84
N LEU A 226 7.81 0.55 1.10
CA LEU A 226 8.43 1.09 2.31
C LEU A 226 7.82 0.50 3.58
N PHE A 227 6.49 0.30 3.59
CA PHE A 227 5.78 -0.27 4.75
C PHE A 227 6.33 -1.65 5.16
N PRO A 228 6.28 -2.70 4.33
CA PRO A 228 6.78 -4.01 4.74
C PRO A 228 8.31 -4.02 4.93
N PHE A 229 9.09 -3.32 4.11
CA PHE A 229 10.55 -3.41 4.19
C PHE A 229 11.15 -2.79 5.46
N PHE A 230 10.55 -1.75 6.02
CA PHE A 230 11.04 -1.15 7.27
C PHE A 230 10.60 -1.92 8.52
N ASN A 231 9.60 -2.80 8.41
CA ASN A 231 9.02 -3.51 9.56
C ASN A 231 9.43 -4.99 9.67
N ILE A 232 10.15 -5.53 8.68
CA ILE A 232 10.62 -6.93 8.65
C ILE A 232 12.12 -7.02 8.95
N GLU A 233 12.53 -8.10 9.64
CA GLU A 233 13.93 -8.47 9.83
C GLU A 233 14.63 -8.69 8.47
N ASN A 234 15.74 -7.99 8.21
CA ASN A 234 16.45 -7.95 6.92
C ASN A 234 15.68 -7.29 5.74
N GLY A 235 14.54 -6.65 6.00
CA GLY A 235 13.76 -5.96 4.96
C GLY A 235 14.54 -4.80 4.29
N LEU A 236 15.44 -4.14 5.02
CA LEU A 236 16.27 -3.05 4.49
C LEU A 236 17.24 -3.50 3.39
N GLU A 237 17.82 -4.70 3.50
CA GLU A 237 18.70 -5.23 2.44
C GLU A 237 17.91 -5.54 1.17
N SER A 238 16.71 -6.10 1.33
CA SER A 238 15.78 -6.36 0.22
C SER A 238 15.30 -5.07 -0.45
N LEU A 239 15.06 -4.01 0.33
CA LEU A 239 14.72 -2.68 -0.18
C LEU A 239 15.86 -2.11 -1.01
N VAL A 240 17.08 -2.15 -0.48
CA VAL A 240 18.29 -1.70 -1.17
C VAL A 240 18.44 -2.44 -2.50
N ASP A 241 18.35 -3.76 -2.50
CA ASP A 241 18.45 -4.58 -3.72
C ASP A 241 17.37 -4.22 -4.75
N LEU A 242 16.14 -3.97 -4.30
CA LEU A 242 15.04 -3.54 -5.17
C LEU A 242 15.30 -2.15 -5.78
N TYR A 243 15.63 -1.16 -4.96
CA TYR A 243 15.70 0.24 -5.40
C TYR A 243 16.93 0.52 -6.26
N PHE A 244 18.02 -0.23 -6.09
CA PHE A 244 19.18 -0.16 -6.98
C PHE A 244 18.98 -0.91 -8.31
N SER A 245 17.88 -1.65 -8.48
CA SER A 245 17.59 -2.23 -9.79
C SER A 245 17.29 -1.13 -10.81
N SER A 246 17.83 -1.27 -12.03
CA SER A 246 17.83 -0.19 -13.03
C SER A 246 16.44 0.39 -13.32
N SER A 247 15.38 -0.43 -13.34
CA SER A 247 14.02 0.05 -13.60
C SER A 247 13.46 0.91 -12.46
N TYR A 248 13.76 0.55 -11.22
CA TYR A 248 13.28 1.27 -10.03
C TYR A 248 14.12 2.50 -9.77
N LEU A 249 15.45 2.42 -9.93
CA LEU A 249 16.33 3.57 -9.76
C LEU A 249 15.98 4.69 -10.74
N SER A 250 15.79 4.37 -12.03
CA SER A 250 15.35 5.36 -13.01
C SER A 250 13.96 5.92 -12.71
N THR A 251 13.07 5.13 -12.11
CA THR A 251 11.75 5.60 -11.67
C THR A 251 11.88 6.58 -10.49
N ILE A 252 12.77 6.30 -9.54
CA ILE A 252 13.06 7.19 -8.40
C ILE A 252 13.58 8.53 -8.90
N GLN A 253 14.56 8.51 -9.80
CA GLN A 253 15.14 9.73 -10.40
C GLN A 253 14.11 10.54 -11.20
N ALA A 254 13.22 9.87 -11.93
CA ALA A 254 12.29 10.56 -12.82
C ALA A 254 11.01 11.09 -12.13
N ALA A 255 10.54 10.43 -11.06
CA ALA A 255 9.19 10.68 -10.53
C ALA A 255 9.12 10.90 -9.01
N CYS A 256 10.09 10.39 -8.22
CA CYS A 256 10.03 10.50 -6.77
C CYS A 256 11.41 10.61 -6.06
N PRO A 257 12.19 11.69 -6.29
CA PRO A 257 13.52 11.85 -5.70
C PRO A 257 13.55 11.89 -4.17
N TRP A 258 12.47 12.27 -3.49
CA TRP A 258 12.39 12.25 -2.02
C TRP A 258 12.54 10.85 -1.42
N ILE A 259 12.34 9.80 -2.21
CA ILE A 259 12.55 8.41 -1.78
C ILE A 259 14.03 8.14 -1.48
N LEU A 260 14.96 8.91 -2.06
CA LEU A 260 16.38 8.79 -1.78
C LEU A 260 16.70 8.95 -0.29
N ARG A 261 15.91 9.71 0.47
CA ARG A 261 16.00 9.80 1.94
C ARG A 261 15.94 8.42 2.60
N TYR A 262 14.93 7.65 2.21
CA TYR A 262 14.70 6.31 2.77
C TYR A 262 15.73 5.31 2.26
N LEU A 263 16.20 5.46 1.02
CA LEU A 263 17.28 4.64 0.48
C LEU A 263 18.60 4.88 1.22
N VAL A 264 18.96 6.15 1.49
CA VAL A 264 20.12 6.51 2.31
C VAL A 264 19.99 5.92 3.71
N ALA A 265 18.83 6.10 4.36
CA ALA A 265 18.58 5.53 5.68
C ALA A 265 18.70 4.00 5.69
N ALA A 266 18.14 3.31 4.70
CA ALA A 266 18.21 1.86 4.57
C ALA A 266 19.64 1.35 4.35
N VAL A 267 20.43 2.02 3.50
CA VAL A 267 21.84 1.67 3.29
C VAL A 267 22.63 1.82 4.58
N VAL A 268 22.48 2.95 5.29
CA VAL A 268 23.19 3.22 6.55
C VAL A 268 22.77 2.26 7.67
N ALA A 269 21.47 1.94 7.77
CA ALA A 269 20.93 1.09 8.83
C ALA A 269 21.04 -0.42 8.54
N SER A 270 21.29 -0.83 7.30
CA SER A 270 21.45 -2.26 6.95
C SER A 270 22.62 -2.92 7.70
N GLU A 271 22.51 -4.21 8.00
CA GLU A 271 23.60 -4.99 8.63
C GLU A 271 24.86 -5.05 7.75
N SER A 272 24.72 -4.83 6.45
CA SER A 272 25.83 -4.55 5.52
C SER A 272 26.66 -3.30 5.87
N SER A 273 26.19 -2.41 6.76
CA SER A 273 26.95 -1.27 7.29
C SER A 273 27.79 -1.58 8.54
N THR A 274 27.80 -2.83 9.02
CA THR A 274 28.64 -3.23 10.17
C THR A 274 30.13 -3.12 9.80
N LYS A 275 31.02 -2.80 10.76
CA LYS A 275 32.47 -2.57 10.55
C LYS A 275 33.21 -3.63 9.71
N ASN A 276 32.72 -4.88 9.66
CA ASN A 276 33.28 -5.96 8.85
C ASN A 276 32.94 -5.86 7.35
N ASN A 277 31.91 -5.10 6.96
CA ASN A 277 31.42 -4.95 5.59
C ASN A 277 31.75 -3.60 4.93
N LEU A 278 32.32 -2.62 5.65
CA LEU A 278 32.87 -1.40 5.01
C LEU A 278 33.98 -1.71 3.98
N SER A 279 34.65 -2.86 4.16
CA SER A 279 35.65 -3.40 3.24
C SER A 279 35.04 -4.17 2.07
N ASN A 280 33.73 -4.42 2.08
CA ASN A 280 33.04 -5.19 1.05
C ASN A 280 32.96 -4.35 -0.24
N PRO A 281 33.57 -4.80 -1.35
CA PRO A 281 33.55 -4.06 -2.61
C PRO A 281 32.14 -3.81 -3.16
N ALA A 282 31.19 -4.72 -2.88
CA ALA A 282 29.81 -4.57 -3.34
C ALA A 282 29.10 -3.42 -2.61
N PHE A 283 29.32 -3.31 -1.30
CA PHE A 283 28.79 -2.20 -0.50
C PHE A 283 29.39 -0.87 -0.95
N GLN A 284 30.71 -0.80 -1.11
CA GLN A 284 31.38 0.42 -1.62
C GLN A 284 30.90 0.85 -3.01
N LYS A 285 30.59 -0.11 -3.89
CA LYS A 285 30.00 0.18 -5.20
C LYS A 285 28.61 0.81 -5.04
N ARG A 286 27.74 0.22 -4.23
CA ARG A 286 26.40 0.76 -3.93
C ARG A 286 26.48 2.14 -3.29
N LEU A 287 27.43 2.34 -2.38
CA LEU A 287 27.66 3.65 -1.76
C LEU A 287 28.00 4.71 -2.81
N LYS A 288 28.95 4.42 -3.70
CA LYS A 288 29.37 5.33 -4.79
C LYS A 288 28.23 5.62 -5.77
N GLU A 289 27.46 4.60 -6.12
CA GLU A 289 26.29 4.74 -6.98
C GLU A 289 25.23 5.63 -6.34
N LEU A 290 24.95 5.43 -5.05
CA LEU A 290 24.03 6.28 -4.29
C LEU A 290 24.49 7.74 -4.25
N ILE A 291 25.78 7.99 -4.02
CA ILE A 291 26.34 9.35 -4.02
C ILE A 291 26.17 9.99 -5.39
N GLY A 292 26.42 9.23 -6.47
CA GLY A 292 26.20 9.69 -7.82
C GLY A 292 24.74 10.11 -8.06
N VAL A 293 23.79 9.27 -7.67
CA VAL A 293 22.35 9.54 -7.83
C VAL A 293 21.89 10.71 -6.97
N VAL A 294 22.28 10.75 -5.70
CA VAL A 294 21.94 11.86 -4.79
C VAL A 294 22.57 13.18 -5.26
N GLY A 295 23.79 13.16 -5.80
CA GLY A 295 24.43 14.33 -6.39
C GLY A 295 23.73 14.80 -7.68
N GLN A 296 23.23 13.87 -8.50
CA GLN A 296 22.46 14.20 -9.70
C GLN A 296 21.11 14.85 -9.37
N GLU A 297 20.37 14.32 -8.41
CA GLU A 297 19.01 14.80 -8.08
C GLU A 297 18.97 15.93 -7.03
N GLN A 298 20.12 16.49 -6.65
CA GLN A 298 20.20 17.54 -5.63
C GLN A 298 19.43 18.82 -6.01
N TYR A 299 19.26 19.08 -7.31
CA TYR A 299 18.49 20.24 -7.79
C TYR A 299 17.00 20.12 -7.46
N GLU A 300 16.47 18.90 -7.31
CA GLU A 300 15.06 18.65 -7.09
C GLU A 300 14.74 18.34 -5.62
N TYR A 301 15.60 17.56 -4.95
CA TYR A 301 15.40 17.21 -3.55
C TYR A 301 16.70 17.25 -2.74
N ASN A 302 16.65 17.94 -1.60
CA ASN A 302 17.74 17.97 -0.64
C ASN A 302 17.20 17.92 0.80
N ASP A 303 17.80 17.07 1.62
CA ASP A 303 17.52 16.96 3.03
C ASP A 303 18.82 16.75 3.87
N PRO A 304 18.75 16.79 5.21
CA PRO A 304 19.93 16.66 6.06
C PRO A 304 20.59 15.28 5.97
N LEU A 305 19.83 14.22 5.68
CA LEU A 305 20.37 12.86 5.53
C LEU A 305 21.10 12.71 4.19
N THR A 306 20.53 13.21 3.10
CA THR A 306 21.18 13.24 1.79
C THR A 306 22.43 14.12 1.81
N SER A 307 22.36 15.28 2.48
CA SER A 307 23.50 16.18 2.69
C SER A 307 24.59 15.57 3.57
N PHE A 308 24.22 14.93 4.69
CA PHE A 308 25.15 14.24 5.58
C PHE A 308 25.90 13.14 4.82
N TYR A 309 25.17 12.36 4.04
CA TYR A 309 25.74 11.25 3.29
C TYR A 309 26.69 11.71 2.17
N GLN A 310 26.45 12.86 1.54
CA GLN A 310 27.44 13.50 0.65
C GLN A 310 28.72 13.91 1.39
N GLY A 311 28.58 14.40 2.63
CA GLY A 311 29.71 14.87 3.45
C GLY A 311 30.63 13.76 3.97
N ILE A 312 30.16 12.51 4.06
CA ILE A 312 30.97 11.38 4.59
C ILE A 312 32.12 10.97 3.64
N VAL A 313 32.04 11.30 2.35
CA VAL A 313 32.99 10.81 1.32
C VAL A 313 33.97 11.90 0.84
N HIS A 314 33.86 13.11 1.38
CA HIS A 314 34.87 14.17 1.26
C HIS A 314 35.82 14.16 2.45
#